data_AF-A0A672KDK0-F1
#
_entry.id   AF-A0A672KDK0-F1
#
_cell.length_a   1.000
_cell.length_b   1.000
_cell.length_c   1.000
_cell.angle_alpha   90.00
_cell.angle_beta   90.00
_cell.angle_gamma   90.00
#
_symmetry.space_group_name_H-M   'P 1'
#
loop_
_entity.id
_entity.type
_entity.pdbx_description
1 polymer ?
#
loop_
_entity_poly.entity_id
_entity_poly.type
_entity_poly.pdbx_seq_one_letter_code
_entity_poly.pdbx_strand_id
1 'polypeptide(L)'
;IVKNCQDPEFSTKLHIDYHFEKVQKLKFGIYDIDNKSVNLSDDDFLGGFECTLGQIVSSRKISRPLQLKAGKPAGKGTITGFYARSQMCILI
;
A
#
# COMPACT_ATOMS: atom_id res chain seq x y z
N ILE A 1 -0.26 -6.62 -11.19
CA ILE A 1 0.10 -5.45 -12.04
C ILE A 1 -1.15 -5.06 -12.79
N VAL A 2 -1.67 -3.85 -12.56
CA VAL A 2 -2.85 -3.30 -13.26
C VAL A 2 -2.33 -2.42 -14.39
N LYS A 3 -2.81 -2.59 -15.63
CA LYS A 3 -2.35 -1.81 -16.79
C LYS A 3 -3.31 -0.66 -17.08
N ASN A 4 -2.78 0.56 -17.18
CA ASN A 4 -3.48 1.77 -17.66
C ASN A 4 -4.83 2.04 -16.97
N CYS A 5 -4.82 2.24 -15.65
CA CYS A 5 -6.01 2.53 -14.85
C CYS A 5 -5.73 3.67 -13.87
N GLN A 6 -6.59 4.69 -13.84
CA GLN A 6 -6.48 5.83 -12.92
C GLN A 6 -7.03 5.53 -11.52
N ASP A 7 -7.89 4.50 -11.38
CA ASP A 7 -8.44 4.00 -10.12
C ASP A 7 -8.23 2.46 -10.00
N PRO A 8 -6.98 2.01 -9.88
CA PRO A 8 -6.66 0.58 -9.92
C PRO A 8 -7.11 -0.19 -8.66
N GLU A 9 -8.01 -1.16 -8.84
CA GLU A 9 -8.35 -2.09 -7.76
C GLU A 9 -7.37 -3.25 -7.63
N PHE A 10 -6.47 -3.22 -6.63
CA PHE A 10 -5.55 -4.33 -6.36
C PHE A 10 -6.13 -5.33 -5.34
N SER A 11 -6.79 -6.37 -5.81
CA SER A 11 -7.22 -7.50 -4.94
C SER A 11 -6.11 -8.50 -4.61
N THR A 12 -4.84 -8.09 -4.64
CA THR A 12 -3.72 -8.97 -4.25
C THR A 12 -3.76 -9.18 -2.75
N LYS A 13 -4.02 -10.42 -2.35
CA LYS A 13 -4.09 -10.83 -0.95
C LYS A 13 -2.68 -11.05 -0.41
N LEU A 14 -2.35 -10.32 0.65
CA LEU A 14 -1.10 -10.52 1.40
C LEU A 14 -1.38 -11.38 2.63
N HIS A 15 -0.68 -12.51 2.75
CA HIS A 15 -0.68 -13.33 3.96
C HIS A 15 0.49 -12.89 4.85
N ILE A 16 0.17 -12.37 6.04
CA ILE A 16 1.14 -11.89 7.01
C ILE A 16 0.70 -12.38 8.39
N ASP A 17 1.61 -13.02 9.11
CA ASP A 17 1.37 -13.46 10.49
C ASP A 17 1.36 -12.27 11.44
N TYR A 18 0.34 -12.19 12.29
CA TYR A 18 0.20 -11.12 13.28
C TYR A 18 0.69 -11.58 14.65
N HIS A 19 1.65 -10.84 15.20
CA HIS A 19 2.24 -11.04 16.52
C HIS A 19 1.89 -9.84 17.39
N PHE A 20 0.95 -10.01 18.32
CA PHE A 20 0.43 -8.90 19.15
C PHE A 20 1.51 -8.30 20.07
N GLU A 21 2.54 -9.07 20.40
CA GLU A 21 3.67 -8.69 21.22
C GLU A 21 4.75 -7.88 20.46
N LYS A 22 4.62 -7.73 19.13
CA LYS A 22 5.59 -7.00 18.29
C LYS A 22 4.94 -5.87 17.51
N VAL A 23 5.64 -4.74 17.42
CA VAL A 23 5.28 -3.65 16.51
C VAL A 23 5.75 -3.98 15.10
N GLN A 24 4.86 -4.55 14.28
CA GLN A 24 5.13 -4.87 12.89
C GLN A 24 4.77 -3.68 11.99
N LYS A 25 5.78 -2.95 11.50
CA LYS A 25 5.60 -1.82 10.57
C LYS A 25 5.53 -2.33 9.12
N LEU A 26 4.55 -1.83 8.39
CA LEU A 26 4.33 -2.12 6.97
C LEU A 26 4.47 -0.82 6.19
N LYS A 27 5.26 -0.87 5.11
CA LYS A 27 5.47 0.24 4.19
C LYS A 27 4.99 -0.19 2.82
N PHE A 28 4.07 0.57 2.27
CA PHE A 28 3.52 0.36 0.94
C PHE A 28 4.07 1.46 0.03
N GLY A 29 4.64 1.05 -1.10
CA GLY A 29 5.11 1.97 -2.13
C GLY A 29 4.38 1.68 -3.44
N ILE A 30 3.99 2.75 -4.12
CA ILE A 30 3.38 2.72 -5.43
C ILE A 30 4.41 3.26 -6.41
N TYR A 31 4.59 2.50 -7.47
CA TYR A 31 5.54 2.77 -8.54
C TYR A 31 4.77 2.76 -9.86
N ASP A 32 5.09 3.70 -10.74
CA ASP A 32 4.70 3.62 -12.14
C ASP A 32 5.68 2.68 -12.85
N ILE A 33 5.18 1.56 -13.35
CA ILE A 33 6.00 0.56 -14.03
C ILE A 33 5.83 0.80 -15.53
N ASP A 34 6.73 1.59 -16.09
CA ASP A 34 6.75 1.95 -17.52
C ASP A 34 7.72 1.06 -18.33
N ASN A 35 8.63 0.37 -17.66
CA ASN A 35 9.69 -0.43 -18.27
C ASN A 35 9.43 -1.96 -18.15
N LYS A 36 10.18 -2.74 -18.92
CA LYS A 36 10.15 -4.23 -18.87
C LYS A 36 11.12 -4.81 -17.84
N SER A 37 11.80 -3.95 -17.07
CA SER A 37 12.74 -4.35 -16.05
C SER A 37 11.99 -4.89 -14.84
N VAL A 38 12.61 -5.80 -14.10
CA VAL A 38 12.09 -6.29 -12.82
C VAL A 38 12.62 -5.43 -11.66
N ASN A 39 13.58 -4.53 -11.94
CA ASN A 39 14.20 -3.68 -10.94
C ASN A 39 13.38 -2.40 -10.71
N LEU A 40 12.82 -2.28 -9.50
CA LEU A 40 12.10 -1.09 -9.02
C LEU A 40 12.97 0.17 -8.85
N SER A 41 14.28 0.10 -9.14
CA SER A 41 15.20 1.25 -9.01
C SER A 41 14.99 2.29 -10.09
N ASP A 42 14.48 1.86 -11.25
CA ASP A 42 14.35 2.68 -12.45
C ASP A 42 12.89 3.12 -12.65
N ASP A 43 11.98 2.65 -11.80
CA ASP A 43 10.55 2.96 -11.81
C ASP A 43 10.23 4.24 -11.02
N ASP A 44 9.30 5.04 -11.52
CA ASP A 44 8.92 6.31 -10.88
C ASP A 44 8.10 6.08 -9.61
N PHE A 45 8.59 6.56 -8.47
CA PHE A 45 7.87 6.48 -7.20
C PHE A 45 6.73 7.49 -7.13
N LEU A 46 5.49 7.00 -7.24
CA LEU A 46 4.28 7.81 -7.20
C LEU A 46 3.85 8.18 -5.77
N GLY A 47 4.31 7.43 -4.77
CA GLY A 47 4.02 7.70 -3.36
C GLY A 47 3.78 6.43 -2.56
N GLY A 48 3.68 6.59 -1.25
CA GLY A 48 3.48 5.47 -0.34
C GLY A 48 2.86 5.86 0.98
N PHE A 49 2.60 4.86 1.80
CA PHE A 49 2.18 5.05 3.18
C PHE A 49 2.83 4.02 4.10
N GLU A 50 2.98 4.39 5.36
CA GLU A 50 3.46 3.52 6.42
C GLU A 50 2.36 3.36 7.48
N CYS A 51 2.13 2.13 7.94
CA CYS A 51 1.24 1.83 9.05
C CYS A 51 1.73 0.60 9.81
N THR A 52 1.17 0.32 10.97
CA THR A 52 1.45 -0.95 11.66
C THR A 52 0.42 -2.01 11.30
N LEU A 53 0.82 -3.28 11.35
CA LEU A 53 -0.13 -4.39 11.19
C LEU A 53 -1.22 -4.34 12.26
N GLY A 54 -0.90 -3.88 13.48
CA GLY A 54 -1.89 -3.64 14.52
C GLY A 54 -2.98 -2.62 14.12
N GLN A 55 -2.63 -1.56 13.39
CA GLN A 55 -3.61 -0.60 12.86
C GLN A 55 -4.51 -1.20 11.77
N ILE A 56 -3.99 -2.13 10.98
CA ILE A 56 -4.76 -2.84 9.95
C ILE A 56 -5.69 -3.88 10.57
N VAL A 57 -5.21 -4.64 11.55
CA VAL A 57 -6.02 -5.65 12.24
C VAL A 57 -7.10 -4.99 13.10
N SER A 58 -6.84 -3.81 13.66
CA SER A 58 -7.82 -3.07 14.48
C SER A 58 -8.89 -2.34 13.65
N SER A 59 -8.64 -2.09 12.36
CA SER A 59 -9.59 -1.38 11.49
C SER A 59 -9.91 -2.17 10.22
N ARG A 60 -11.19 -2.45 9.98
CA ARG A 60 -11.63 -3.11 8.73
C ARG A 60 -11.23 -2.34 7.46
N LYS A 61 -11.06 -1.02 7.57
CA LYS A 61 -10.68 -0.12 6.47
C LYS A 61 -9.68 0.91 6.97
N ILE A 62 -8.55 1.05 6.30
CA ILE A 62 -7.57 2.12 6.51
C ILE A 62 -7.47 2.92 5.22
N SER A 63 -7.63 4.24 5.29
CA SER A 63 -7.47 5.12 4.13
C SER A 63 -6.52 6.25 4.47
N ARG A 64 -5.50 6.46 3.65
CA ARG A 64 -4.45 7.46 3.87
C ARG A 64 -4.07 8.15 2.56
N PRO A 65 -3.76 9.45 2.58
CA PRO A 65 -3.20 10.11 1.42
C PRO A 65 -1.81 9.55 1.12
N LEU A 66 -1.46 9.46 -0.16
CA LEU A 66 -0.13 9.09 -0.58
C LEU A 66 0.89 10.14 -0.20
N GLN A 67 2.06 9.70 0.21
CA GLN A 67 3.18 10.55 0.59
C GLN A 67 4.42 10.21 -0.23
N LEU A 68 5.07 11.23 -0.81
CA LEU A 68 6.36 11.06 -1.51
C LEU A 68 7.51 10.90 -0.52
N LYS A 69 7.41 11.60 0.61
CA LYS A 69 8.32 11.55 1.74
C LYS A 69 7.50 11.68 3.00
N ALA A 70 8.03 11.26 4.16
CA ALA A 70 7.34 11.40 5.43
C ALA A 70 6.81 12.84 5.60
N GLY A 71 5.48 12.98 5.66
CA GLY A 71 4.82 14.28 5.82
C GLY A 71 4.67 15.12 4.55
N LYS A 72 5.17 14.69 3.38
CA LYS A 72 4.99 15.39 2.09
C LYS A 72 3.96 14.65 1.22
N PRO A 73 2.76 15.19 1.00
CA PRO A 73 1.74 14.55 0.18
C PRO A 73 2.20 14.41 -1.28
N ALA A 74 1.81 13.31 -1.93
CA ALA A 74 2.12 12.99 -3.32
C ALA A 74 1.11 13.55 -4.34
N GLY A 75 0.25 14.46 -3.90
CA GLY A 75 -0.86 14.99 -4.70
C GLY A 75 -2.20 14.62 -4.09
N LYS A 76 -3.16 14.22 -4.94
CA LYS A 76 -4.53 13.84 -4.53
C LYS A 76 -4.74 12.34 -4.39
N GLY A 77 -3.72 11.52 -4.68
CA GLY A 77 -3.80 10.06 -4.60
C GLY A 77 -4.04 9.59 -3.16
N THR A 78 -4.91 8.61 -3.00
CA THR A 78 -5.29 8.05 -1.70
C THR A 78 -5.22 6.54 -1.77
N ILE A 79 -4.59 5.91 -0.78
CA ILE A 79 -4.53 4.45 -0.68
C ILE A 79 -5.46 3.96 0.42
N THR A 80 -6.21 2.93 0.11
CA THR A 80 -7.22 2.33 0.98
C THR A 80 -6.96 0.84 1.16
N GLY A 81 -6.49 0.44 2.33
CA GLY A 81 -6.39 -0.97 2.72
C GLY A 81 -7.69 -1.48 3.34
N PHE A 82 -8.06 -2.72 3.03
CA PHE A 82 -9.14 -3.46 3.66
C PHE A 82 -8.60 -4.71 4.35
N TYR A 83 -9.03 -4.95 5.58
CA TYR A 83 -8.73 -6.17 6.31
C TYR A 83 -10.01 -6.95 6.57
N ALA A 84 -10.12 -8.13 5.96
CA ALA A 84 -11.27 -9.02 6.12
C ALA A 84 -10.83 -10.48 6.11
N ARG A 85 -11.36 -11.28 7.05
CA ARG A 85 -11.13 -12.74 7.13
C ARG A 85 -9.63 -13.11 7.11
N SER A 86 -8.81 -12.39 7.88
CA SER A 86 -7.36 -12.59 7.95
C SER A 86 -6.60 -12.33 6.64
N GLN A 87 -7.22 -11.63 5.69
CA GLN A 87 -6.60 -11.23 4.43
C GLN A 87 -6.61 -9.72 4.29
N MET A 88 -5.47 -9.16 3.88
CA MET A 88 -5.34 -7.75 3.54
C MET A 88 -5.46 -7.57 2.02
N CYS A 89 -6.35 -6.68 1.60
CA CYS A 89 -6.49 -6.21 0.21
C CYS A 89 -6.18 -4.71 0.15
N ILE A 90 -5.62 -4.22 -0.96
CA ILE A 90 -5.20 -2.82 -1.09
C ILE A 90 -5.88 -2.21 -2.32
N LEU A 91 -6.65 -1.17 -2.13
CA LEU A 91 -7.27 -0.37 -3.18
C LEU A 91 -6.48 0.94 -3.30
N ILE A 92 -6.09 1.36 -4.50
CA ILE A 92 -5.28 2.57 -4.74
C ILE A 92 -6.05 3.48 -5.69
#